data_AF-A0A921I218-F1
#
_entry.id   AF-A0A921I218-F1
#
_cell.length_a   1.000
_cell.length_b   1.000
_cell.length_c   1.000
_cell.angle_alpha   90.00
_cell.angle_beta   90.00
_cell.angle_gamma   90.00
#
_symmetry.space_group_name_H-M   'P 1'
#
loop_
_entity.id
_entity.type
_entity.pdbx_description
1 polymer ?
#
loop_
_entity_poly.entity_id
_entity_poly.type
_entity_poly.pdbx_seq_one_letter_code
_entity_poly.pdbx_strand_id
1 'polypeptide(L)'
;MKQKISRFFCFQERATSFKVETIAGITTFMTMAYILVVQPSLMVGDADYVIDTNGVMITKEAILVTCALVSAVITLFMALYANMPFALSTGMGNNAMFGA
;
A
#
# COMPACT_ATOMS: atom_id res chain seq x y z
N MET A 1 12.67 -23.84 -1.55
CA MET A 1 11.75 -22.71 -1.29
C MET A 1 10.93 -22.33 -2.53
N LYS A 2 11.55 -22.10 -3.70
CA LYS A 2 10.86 -21.67 -4.93
C LYS A 2 9.65 -22.55 -5.36
N GLN A 3 9.75 -23.88 -5.25
CA GLN A 3 8.64 -24.79 -5.59
C GLN A 3 7.40 -24.67 -4.68
N LYS A 4 7.58 -24.38 -3.38
CA LYS A 4 6.44 -24.23 -2.45
C LYS A 4 5.68 -22.95 -2.75
N ILE A 5 6.41 -21.87 -3.04
CA ILE A 5 5.85 -20.56 -3.42
C ILE A 5 5.10 -20.67 -4.75
N SER A 6 5.71 -21.28 -5.77
CA SER A 6 5.07 -21.42 -7.09
C SER A 6 3.79 -22.25 -7.05
N ARG A 7 3.71 -23.23 -6.14
CA ARG A 7 2.50 -24.04 -5.94
C ARG A 7 1.43 -23.28 -5.16
N PHE A 8 1.81 -22.52 -4.14
CA PHE A 8 0.88 -21.72 -3.33
C PHE A 8 0.19 -20.63 -4.17
N PHE A 9 0.96 -19.91 -4.99
CA PHE A 9 0.45 -18.85 -5.87
C PHE A 9 -0.01 -19.33 -7.24
N CYS A 10 -0.13 -20.66 -7.45
CA CYS A 10 -0.61 -21.26 -8.70
C CYS A 10 0.10 -20.74 -9.97
N PHE A 11 1.43 -20.64 -9.95
CA PHE A 11 2.20 -20.04 -11.06
C PHE A 11 1.97 -20.73 -12.42
N GLN A 12 1.75 -22.05 -12.42
CA GLN A 12 1.46 -22.80 -13.65
C GLN A 12 0.12 -22.39 -14.25
N GLU A 13 -0.94 -22.28 -13.44
CA GLU A 13 -2.27 -21.85 -13.88
C GLU A 13 -2.26 -20.41 -14.36
N ARG A 14 -1.40 -19.57 -13.76
CA ARG A 14 -1.22 -18.15 -14.12
C ARG A 14 -0.16 -17.92 -15.21
N ALA A 15 0.42 -18.98 -15.76
CA ALA A 15 1.51 -18.94 -16.75
C ALA A 15 2.64 -17.95 -16.41
N THR A 16 3.01 -17.85 -15.12
CA THR A 16 4.01 -16.89 -14.60
C THR A 16 5.23 -17.60 -14.01
N SER A 17 6.27 -16.83 -13.68
CA SER A 17 7.51 -17.33 -13.06
C SER A 17 8.00 -16.40 -11.97
N PHE A 18 8.86 -16.91 -11.08
CA PHE A 18 9.40 -16.14 -9.95
C PHE A 18 10.10 -14.84 -10.39
N LYS A 19 10.80 -14.86 -11.54
CA LYS A 19 11.47 -13.67 -12.08
C LYS A 19 10.45 -12.63 -12.56
N VAL A 20 9.39 -13.08 -13.23
CA VAL A 20 8.31 -12.22 -13.74
C VAL A 20 7.57 -11.58 -12.56
N GLU A 21 7.15 -12.36 -11.57
CA GLU A 21 6.43 -11.85 -10.39
C GLU A 21 7.27 -10.87 -9.56
N THR A 22 8.58 -11.12 -9.43
CA THR A 22 9.48 -10.20 -8.71
C THR A 22 9.56 -8.85 -9.43
N ILE A 23 9.73 -8.86 -10.76
CA ILE A 23 9.79 -7.62 -11.54
C ILE A 23 8.43 -6.92 -11.52
N ALA A 24 7.34 -7.65 -11.70
CA ALA A 24 5.98 -7.12 -11.62
C ALA A 24 5.70 -6.47 -10.26
N GLY A 25 6.08 -7.11 -9.16
CA GLY A 25 5.94 -6.56 -7.82
C GLY A 25 6.73 -5.27 -7.61
N ILE A 26 7.98 -5.20 -8.10
CA ILE A 26 8.78 -3.97 -8.05
C ILE A 26 8.13 -2.88 -8.90
N THR A 27 7.66 -3.20 -10.10
CA THR A 27 6.95 -2.24 -10.95
C THR A 27 5.71 -1.70 -10.26
N THR A 28 4.86 -2.56 -9.67
CA THR A 28 3.67 -2.15 -8.92
C THR A 28 4.02 -1.30 -7.69
N PHE A 29 5.10 -1.65 -6.97
CA PHE A 29 5.56 -0.82 -5.86
C PHE A 29 5.94 0.59 -6.33
N MET A 30 6.72 0.68 -7.42
CA MET A 30 7.14 1.98 -7.97
C MET A 30 5.95 2.81 -8.47
N THR A 31 4.93 2.17 -9.08
CA THR A 31 3.72 2.90 -9.52
C THR A 31 2.84 3.37 -8.36
N MET A 32 2.93 2.75 -7.18
CA MET A 32 2.19 3.15 -5.98
C MET A 32 2.99 4.02 -5.02
N ALA A 33 4.31 4.12 -5.18
CA ALA A 33 5.19 4.84 -4.26
C ALA A 33 4.80 6.32 -4.08
N TYR A 34 4.20 6.95 -5.11
CA TYR A 34 3.71 8.33 -5.02
C TYR A 34 2.67 8.52 -3.89
N ILE A 35 1.90 7.48 -3.53
CA ILE A 35 0.88 7.54 -2.48
C ILE A 35 1.50 7.93 -1.13
N LEU A 36 2.73 7.48 -0.86
CA LEU A 36 3.44 7.78 0.39
C LEU A 36 3.69 9.27 0.59
N VAL A 37 3.86 10.02 -0.51
CA VAL A 37 4.11 11.47 -0.46
C VAL A 37 2.80 12.25 -0.58
N VAL A 38 1.89 11.77 -1.42
CA VAL A 38 0.64 12.48 -1.71
C VAL A 38 -0.34 12.39 -0.54
N GLN A 39 -0.48 11.23 0.14
CA GLN A 39 -1.40 11.13 1.28
C GLN A 39 -1.15 12.13 2.40
N PRO A 40 0.07 12.23 2.96
CA PRO A 40 0.33 13.20 4.01
C PRO A 40 0.14 14.64 3.52
N SER A 41 0.46 14.92 2.25
CA SER A 41 0.28 16.24 1.66
C SER A 41 -1.20 16.60 1.45
N LEU A 42 -2.07 15.63 1.19
CA LEU A 42 -3.51 15.85 1.11
C LEU A 42 -4.15 16.07 2.49
N MET A 43 -3.66 15.40 3.54
CA MET A 43 -4.26 15.50 4.88
C MET A 43 -3.76 16.71 5.67
N VAL A 44 -2.48 17.08 5.52
CA VAL A 44 -1.84 18.15 6.32
C VAL A 44 -1.55 19.41 5.48
N GLY A 45 -1.52 19.29 4.15
CA GLY A 45 -1.17 20.41 3.26
C GLY A 45 0.28 20.84 3.39
N ASP A 46 0.48 22.15 3.46
CA ASP A 46 1.77 22.82 3.68
C ASP A 46 2.20 22.87 5.16
N ALA A 47 1.37 22.39 6.08
CA ALA A 47 1.72 22.30 7.50
C ALA A 47 2.54 21.04 7.83
N ASP A 48 3.24 21.07 8.95
CA ASP A 48 4.05 19.93 9.44
C ASP A 48 3.23 18.93 10.28
N TYR A 49 2.09 19.35 10.83
CA TYR A 49 1.23 18.52 11.67
C TYR A 49 -0.24 18.93 11.58
N VAL A 50 -1.12 17.97 11.90
CA VAL A 50 -2.56 18.18 12.11
C VAL A 50 -2.91 17.82 13.56
N ILE A 51 -3.87 18.54 14.15
CA ILE A 51 -4.41 18.19 15.47
C ILE A 51 -5.74 17.48 15.22
N ASP A 52 -5.84 16.23 15.66
CA ASP A 52 -7.09 15.47 15.61
C ASP A 52 -8.16 16.07 16.55
N THR A 53 -9.43 15.70 16.37
CA THR A 53 -10.55 16.08 17.24
C THR A 53 -10.27 15.83 18.73
N ASN A 54 -9.45 14.82 19.05
CA ASN A 54 -9.06 14.48 20.41
C ASN A 54 -7.89 15.33 20.96
N GLY A 55 -7.42 16.35 20.24
CA GLY A 55 -6.28 17.18 20.62
C GLY A 55 -4.92 16.53 20.39
N VAL A 56 -4.86 15.41 19.67
CA VAL A 56 -3.63 14.67 19.40
C VAL A 56 -2.91 15.28 18.19
N MET A 57 -1.66 15.67 18.38
CA MET A 57 -0.80 16.12 17.28
C MET A 57 -0.32 14.92 16.46
N ILE A 58 -0.62 14.93 15.17
CA ILE A 58 -0.21 13.92 14.20
C ILE A 58 0.71 14.60 13.18
N THR A 59 1.97 14.18 13.12
CA THR A 59 2.94 14.74 12.18
C THR A 59 2.79 14.14 10.78
N LYS A 60 3.30 14.85 9.79
CA LYS A 60 3.31 14.42 8.39
C LYS A 60 4.01 13.06 8.19
N GLU A 61 5.11 12.84 8.90
CA GLU A 61 5.89 11.60 8.87
C GLU A 61 5.12 10.44 9.51
N ALA A 62 4.39 10.70 10.59
CA ALA A 62 3.58 9.69 11.26
C ALA A 62 2.48 9.16 10.33
N ILE A 63 1.85 10.04 9.54
CA ILE A 63 0.84 9.66 8.53
C ILE A 63 1.49 8.81 7.43
N LEU A 64 2.66 9.22 6.93
CA LEU A 64 3.40 8.47 5.91
C LEU A 64 3.72 7.06 6.38
N VAL A 65 4.33 6.93 7.57
CA VAL A 65 4.74 5.63 8.12
C VAL A 65 3.53 4.74 8.37
N THR A 66 2.46 5.31 8.93
CA THR A 66 1.21 4.58 9.17
C THR A 66 0.58 4.09 7.86
N CYS A 67 0.53 4.96 6.84
CA CYS A 67 0.03 4.62 5.51
C CYS A 67 0.84 3.48 4.88
N ALA A 68 2.18 3.55 4.95
CA ALA A 68 3.07 2.52 4.43
C ALA A 68 2.85 1.17 5.13
N LEU A 69 2.81 1.17 6.47
CA LEU A 69 2.64 -0.03 7.27
C LEU A 69 1.29 -0.69 7.02
N VAL A 70 0.21 0.08 7.08
CA VAL A 70 -1.16 -0.45 6.88
C VAL A 70 -1.32 -0.98 5.45
N SER A 71 -0.83 -0.25 4.44
CA SER A 71 -0.87 -0.70 3.04
C SER A 71 -0.09 -2.00 2.84
N ALA A 72 1.10 -2.12 3.46
CA ALA A 72 1.90 -3.33 3.40
C ALA A 72 1.19 -4.52 4.05
N VAL A 73 0.60 -4.33 5.24
CA VAL A 73 -0.13 -5.38 5.95
C VAL A 73 -1.34 -5.84 5.13
N ILE A 74 -2.16 -4.93 4.62
CA ILE A 74 -3.34 -5.27 3.81
C ILE A 74 -2.94 -5.98 2.50
N THR A 75 -1.89 -5.50 1.84
CA THR A 75 -1.35 -6.14 0.63
C THR A 75 -0.83 -7.56 0.93
N LEU A 76 -0.18 -7.76 2.08
CA LEU A 76 0.25 -9.09 2.52
C LEU A 76 -0.94 -9.99 2.84
N PHE A 77 -2.00 -9.47 3.45
CA PHE A 77 -3.24 -10.22 3.66
C PHE A 77 -3.86 -10.64 2.32
N MET A 78 -3.91 -9.75 1.32
CA MET A 78 -4.40 -10.11 -0.02
C MET A 78 -3.54 -11.19 -0.68
N ALA A 79 -2.22 -11.11 -0.53
CA ALA A 79 -1.30 -12.10 -1.09
C ALA A 79 -1.39 -13.46 -0.39
N LEU A 80 -1.39 -13.49 0.95
CA LEU A 80 -1.27 -14.72 1.73
C LEU A 80 -2.60 -15.36 2.09
N TYR A 81 -3.62 -14.57 2.42
CA TYR A 81 -4.93 -15.10 2.81
C TYR A 81 -5.84 -15.28 1.59
N ALA A 82 -5.94 -14.23 0.76
CA ALA A 82 -6.83 -14.26 -0.39
C ALA A 82 -6.20 -14.86 -1.66
N ASN A 83 -4.87 -15.01 -1.69
CA ASN A 83 -4.09 -15.48 -2.84
C ASN A 83 -4.40 -14.69 -4.13
N MET A 84 -4.58 -13.37 -4.00
CA MET A 84 -4.90 -12.47 -5.11
C MET A 84 -3.76 -11.50 -5.38
N PRO A 85 -3.42 -11.22 -6.66
CA PRO A 85 -2.31 -10.34 -7.03
C PRO A 85 -2.75 -8.86 -6.99
N PHE A 86 -3.27 -8.41 -5.85
CA PHE A 86 -3.72 -7.03 -5.67
C PHE A 86 -2.87 -6.30 -4.63
N ALA A 87 -2.30 -5.17 -5.04
CA ALA A 87 -1.67 -4.22 -4.16
C ALA A 87 -2.71 -3.18 -3.72
N LEU A 88 -2.89 -3.03 -2.42
CA LEU A 88 -3.91 -2.17 -1.83
C LEU A 88 -3.26 -1.09 -0.98
N SER A 89 -3.78 0.12 -1.13
CA SER A 89 -3.38 1.28 -0.33
C SER A 89 -4.58 2.20 -0.10
N THR A 90 -4.36 3.30 0.59
CA THR A 90 -5.39 4.25 0.98
C THR A 90 -6.09 4.83 -0.25
N GLY A 91 -7.42 4.73 -0.30
CA GLY A 91 -8.23 5.21 -1.42
C GLY A 91 -8.29 6.74 -1.45
N MET A 92 -7.50 7.36 -2.33
CA MET A 92 -7.45 8.82 -2.49
C MET A 92 -8.80 9.46 -2.84
N GLY A 93 -9.71 8.71 -3.48
CA GLY A 93 -11.05 9.19 -3.84
C GLY A 93 -11.93 9.51 -2.64
N ASN A 94 -11.92 8.68 -1.59
CA ASN A 94 -12.70 8.97 -0.37
C ASN A 94 -12.13 10.17 0.39
N ASN A 95 -10.80 10.33 0.41
CA ASN A 95 -10.17 11.47 1.08
C ASN A 95 -10.50 12.80 0.38
N ALA A 96 -10.64 12.81 -0.94
CA ALA A 96 -11.07 14.00 -1.69
C ALA A 96 -12.58 14.28 -1.56
N MET A 97 -13.41 13.24 -1.36
CA MET A 97 -14.87 13.39 -1.24
C MET A 97 -15.33 13.82 0.16
N PHE A 98 -14.61 13.42 1.22
CA PHE A 98 -14.94 13.74 2.61
C PHE A 98 -13.94 14.70 3.27
N GLY A 99 -12.90 15.14 2.55
CA GLY A 99 -11.84 16.03 3.05
C GLY A 99 -12.09 17.53 2.80
N ALA A 100 -13.35 17.96 2.83
CA ALA A 100 -13.74 19.37 2.92
C ALA A 100 -14.50 19.59 4.22
#